data_AF-A0A7S0I8F3-F1
#
_entry.id   AF-A0A7S0I8F3-F1
#
_cell.length_a   1.000
_cell.length_b   1.000
_cell.length_c   1.000
_cell.angle_alpha   90.00
_cell.angle_beta   90.00
_cell.angle_gamma   90.00
#
_symmetry.space_group_name_H-M   'P 1'
#
loop_
_entity.id
_entity.type
_entity.pdbx_description
1 polymer ?
#
loop_
_entity_poly.entity_id
_entity_poly.type
_entity_poly.pdbx_seq_one_letter_code
_entity_poly.pdbx_strand_id
1 'polypeptide(L)'
;QERGTLGALIVIDVHARDVVTLLQNQKVTALSDFDWVAQLRYYWESKEDDEREQPGELNVKMVQASLPFGYEYLGNQPRLVVTPLTDRCYMTLMGAMHLNL
;
A
#
# COMPACT_ATOMS: atom_id res chain seq x y z
N GLN A 1 25.42 5.25 -3.36
CA GLN A 1 24.15 5.54 -2.66
C GLN A 1 22.99 5.63 -3.66
N GLU A 2 23.13 6.38 -4.76
CA GLU A 2 22.10 6.51 -5.81
C GLU A 2 21.62 5.19 -6.42
N ARG A 3 22.53 4.24 -6.69
CA ARG A 3 22.17 2.93 -7.28
C ARG A 3 21.23 2.10 -6.39
N GLY A 4 21.36 2.21 -5.06
CA GLY A 4 20.49 1.49 -4.12
C GLY A 4 19.08 2.07 -4.10
N THR A 5 18.97 3.40 -4.10
CA THR A 5 17.68 4.11 -4.18
C THR A 5 16.97 3.78 -5.49
N LEU A 6 17.72 3.81 -6.61
CA LEU A 6 17.17 3.46 -7.92
C LEU A 6 16.66 2.02 -7.95
N GLY A 7 17.42 1.06 -7.42
CA GLY A 7 16.98 -0.34 -7.33
C GLY A 7 15.68 -0.49 -6.53
N ALA A 8 15.58 0.19 -5.38
CA ALA A 8 14.37 0.19 -4.56
C ALA A 8 13.15 0.77 -5.28
N LEU A 9 13.33 1.87 -6.04
CA LEU A 9 12.26 2.48 -6.84
C LEU A 9 11.82 1.56 -7.98
N ILE A 10 12.78 0.96 -8.70
CA ILE A 10 12.49 0.01 -9.79
C ILE A 10 11.62 -1.16 -9.30
N VAL A 11 11.93 -1.71 -8.11
CA VAL A 11 11.14 -2.81 -7.54
C VAL A 11 9.68 -2.41 -7.30
N ILE A 12 9.44 -1.21 -6.78
CA ILE A 12 8.08 -0.68 -6.57
C ILE A 12 7.38 -0.44 -7.91
N ASP A 13 8.07 0.20 -8.87
CA ASP A 13 7.48 0.56 -10.16
C ASP A 13 7.12 -0.67 -11.00
N VAL A 14 7.95 -1.71 -11.00
CA VAL A 14 7.66 -2.98 -11.67
C VAL A 14 6.41 -3.62 -11.09
N HIS A 15 6.29 -3.65 -9.75
CA HIS A 15 5.09 -4.16 -9.10
C HIS A 15 3.84 -3.34 -9.46
N ALA A 16 3.92 -2.00 -9.42
CA ALA A 16 2.82 -1.13 -9.77
C ALA A 16 2.34 -1.35 -11.23
N ARG A 17 3.27 -1.51 -12.17
CA ARG A 17 2.96 -1.85 -13.57
C ARG A 17 2.23 -3.20 -13.67
N ASP A 18 2.69 -4.20 -12.95
CA ASP A 18 2.11 -5.54 -12.96
C ASP A 18 0.68 -5.52 -12.39
N VAL A 19 0.45 -4.74 -11.32
CA VAL A 19 -0.89 -4.49 -10.76
C VAL A 19 -1.80 -3.79 -11.78
N VAL A 20 -1.35 -2.74 -12.45
CA VAL A 20 -2.15 -2.05 -13.48
C VAL A 20 -2.55 -3.00 -14.61
N THR A 21 -1.62 -3.85 -15.05
CA THR A 21 -1.88 -4.87 -16.08
C THR A 21 -2.91 -5.89 -15.61
N LEU A 22 -2.82 -6.32 -14.35
CA LEU A 22 -3.80 -7.22 -13.72
C LEU A 22 -5.21 -6.60 -13.71
N LEU A 23 -5.34 -5.36 -13.22
CA LEU A 23 -6.62 -4.66 -13.13
C LEU A 23 -7.28 -4.48 -14.51
N GLN A 24 -6.47 -4.17 -15.52
CA GLN A 24 -6.95 -4.07 -16.91
C GLN A 24 -7.48 -5.42 -17.42
N ASN A 25 -6.73 -6.51 -17.20
CA ASN A 25 -7.12 -7.85 -17.64
C ASN A 25 -8.39 -8.35 -16.95
N GLN A 26 -8.57 -8.01 -15.67
CA GLN A 26 -9.76 -8.35 -14.89
C GLN A 26 -10.94 -7.40 -15.13
N LYS A 27 -10.75 -6.35 -15.94
CA LYS A 27 -11.79 -5.35 -16.27
C LYS A 27 -12.39 -4.71 -15.02
N VAL A 28 -11.54 -4.37 -14.07
CA VAL A 28 -11.94 -3.64 -12.86
C VAL A 28 -12.49 -2.27 -13.25
N THR A 29 -13.68 -1.93 -12.74
CA THR A 29 -14.37 -0.66 -13.09
C THR A 29 -14.72 0.17 -11.87
N ALA A 30 -14.82 -0.45 -10.69
CA ALA A 30 -15.20 0.24 -9.47
C ALA A 30 -14.11 0.15 -8.40
N LEU A 31 -14.06 1.16 -7.53
CA LEU A 31 -13.15 1.19 -6.37
C LEU A 31 -13.52 0.16 -5.29
N SER A 32 -14.71 -0.43 -5.39
CA SER A 32 -15.17 -1.51 -4.52
C SER A 32 -14.79 -2.92 -5.03
N ASP A 33 -14.28 -3.03 -6.26
CA ASP A 33 -13.95 -4.32 -6.85
C ASP A 33 -12.81 -4.99 -6.07
N PHE A 34 -12.96 -6.28 -5.81
CA PHE A 34 -12.04 -7.02 -4.95
C PHE A 34 -10.59 -6.94 -5.43
N ASP A 35 -10.35 -7.04 -6.74
CA ASP A 35 -9.00 -7.02 -7.29
C ASP A 35 -8.25 -5.71 -7.02
N TRP A 36 -8.97 -4.58 -6.90
CA TRP A 36 -8.42 -3.30 -6.47
C TRP A 36 -8.29 -3.22 -4.94
N VAL A 37 -9.31 -3.67 -4.22
CA VAL A 37 -9.35 -3.62 -2.75
C VAL A 37 -8.35 -4.58 -2.11
N ALA A 38 -7.96 -5.64 -2.80
CA ALA A 38 -6.93 -6.60 -2.41
C ALA A 38 -5.50 -6.06 -2.53
N GLN A 39 -5.27 -4.91 -3.18
CA GLN A 39 -3.96 -4.28 -3.24
C GLN A 39 -3.67 -3.47 -1.96
N LEU A 40 -2.38 -3.34 -1.62
CA LEU A 40 -1.94 -2.45 -0.55
C LEU A 40 -1.96 -0.99 -1.07
N ARG A 41 -2.80 -0.14 -0.49
CA ARG A 41 -3.08 1.22 -0.98
C ARG A 41 -2.77 2.27 0.07
N TYR A 42 -2.27 3.42 -0.37
CA TYR A 42 -1.91 4.56 0.49
C TYR A 42 -2.85 5.72 0.21
N TYR A 43 -3.50 6.25 1.24
CA TYR A 43 -4.43 7.36 1.15
C TYR A 43 -4.00 8.47 2.11
N TRP A 44 -3.85 9.68 1.57
CA TRP A 44 -3.67 10.87 2.38
C TRP A 44 -5.04 11.42 2.76
N GLU A 45 -5.39 11.35 4.04
CA GLU A 45 -6.71 11.74 4.55
C GLU A 45 -6.58 13.03 5.37
N SER A 46 -7.38 14.04 5.00
CA SER A 46 -7.49 15.26 5.79
C SER A 46 -8.30 14.99 7.05
N LYS A 47 -7.87 15.54 8.18
CA LYS A 47 -8.68 15.55 9.41
C LYS A 47 -9.77 16.60 9.26
N GLU A 48 -10.95 16.19 8.83
CA GLU A 48 -12.09 17.09 8.56
C GLU A 48 -12.58 17.82 9.82
N ASP A 49 -12.27 17.30 11.02
CA ASP A 49 -12.76 17.81 12.30
C ASP A 49 -11.82 18.80 13.03
N ASP A 50 -10.66 19.15 12.46
CA ASP A 50 -9.71 20.05 13.11
C ASP A 50 -9.70 21.43 12.42
N GLU A 51 -10.31 22.43 13.04
CA GLU A 51 -10.25 23.85 12.63
C GLU A 51 -8.82 24.43 12.68
N ARG A 52 -7.87 23.66 13.20
CA ARG A 52 -6.43 23.95 13.20
C ARG A 52 -5.85 23.29 11.95
N GLU A 53 -5.02 24.01 11.21
CA GLU A 53 -4.24 23.51 10.05
C GLU A 53 -3.29 22.36 10.45
N GLN A 54 -3.83 21.21 10.83
CA GLN A 54 -3.06 20.02 11.13
C GLN A 54 -2.77 19.28 9.82
N PRO A 55 -1.55 18.75 9.68
CA PRO A 55 -1.23 17.91 8.52
C PRO A 55 -2.16 16.70 8.50
N GLY A 56 -2.61 16.32 7.30
CA GLY A 56 -3.37 15.10 7.07
C GLY A 56 -2.59 13.85 7.52
N GLU A 57 -3.33 12.77 7.73
CA GLU A 57 -2.77 11.48 8.17
C GLU A 57 -2.70 10.51 6.98
N LEU A 58 -1.56 9.83 6.85
CA LEU A 58 -1.39 8.81 5.82
C LEU A 58 -1.93 7.48 6.35
N ASN A 59 -2.96 6.96 5.70
CA ASN A 59 -3.55 5.66 6.01
C ASN A 59 -3.20 4.62 4.96
N VAL A 60 -2.81 3.44 5.42
CA VAL A 60 -2.55 2.26 4.59
C VAL A 60 -3.78 1.36 4.64
N LYS A 61 -4.36 1.07 3.48
CA LYS A 61 -5.60 0.31 3.34
C LYS A 61 -5.38 -0.96 2.54
N MET A 62 -5.97 -2.06 3.00
CA MET A 62 -5.99 -3.34 2.29
C MET A 62 -7.20 -4.16 2.72
N VAL A 63 -7.99 -4.62 1.77
CA VAL A 63 -9.26 -5.33 2.01
C VAL A 63 -10.17 -4.50 2.94
N GLN A 64 -10.39 -4.96 4.18
CA GLN A 64 -11.19 -4.29 5.21
C GLN A 64 -10.32 -3.56 6.24
N ALA A 65 -8.99 -3.72 6.19
CA ALA A 65 -8.06 -3.12 7.12
C ALA A 65 -7.69 -1.69 6.68
N SER A 66 -7.68 -0.77 7.65
CA SER A 66 -7.14 0.58 7.53
C SER A 66 -6.26 0.84 8.74
N LEU A 67 -5.00 1.17 8.53
CA LEU A 67 -4.03 1.44 9.59
C LEU A 67 -3.29 2.75 9.35
N PRO A 68 -3.05 3.56 10.39
CA PRO A 68 -2.22 4.75 10.28
C PRO A 68 -0.77 4.36 9.98
N PHE A 69 -0.12 5.14 9.13
CA PHE A 69 1.29 4.96 8.81
C PHE A 69 2.18 5.29 10.01
N GLY A 70 3.20 4.49 10.29
CA GLY A 70 4.01 4.63 11.52
C GLY A 70 5.09 5.73 11.49
N TYR A 71 5.41 6.28 10.32
CA TYR A 71 6.42 7.35 10.12
C TYR A 71 7.84 7.06 10.65
N GLU A 72 8.19 5.79 10.86
CA GLU A 72 9.54 5.39 11.26
C GLU A 72 10.54 5.52 10.10
N TYR A 73 11.72 6.10 10.36
CA TYR A 73 12.77 6.22 9.35
C TYR A 73 13.59 4.92 9.25
N LEU A 74 13.36 4.18 8.16
CA LEU A 74 14.04 2.90 7.89
C LEU A 74 15.35 3.04 7.08
N GLY A 75 15.64 4.22 6.52
CA GLY A 75 16.77 4.44 5.63
C GLY A 75 16.63 3.79 4.25
N ASN A 76 17.71 3.78 3.46
CA ASN A 76 17.73 3.20 2.12
C ASN A 76 18.07 1.71 2.15
N GLN A 77 17.12 0.92 2.63
CA GLN A 77 17.24 -0.54 2.69
C GLN A 77 16.81 -1.20 1.37
N PRO A 78 17.38 -2.36 1.02
CA PRO A 78 16.92 -3.12 -0.13
C PRO A 78 15.43 -3.48 0.02
N ARG A 79 14.65 -3.34 -1.06
CA ARG A 79 13.24 -3.71 -1.06
C ARG A 79 13.04 -5.15 -1.50
N LEU A 80 12.14 -5.84 -0.80
CA LEU A 80 11.70 -7.18 -1.18
C LEU A 80 10.91 -7.09 -2.49
N VAL A 81 11.18 -8.02 -3.41
CA VAL A 81 10.40 -8.13 -4.64
C VAL A 81 8.98 -8.54 -4.29
N VAL A 82 8.01 -7.76 -4.77
CA VAL A 82 6.60 -8.02 -4.53
C VAL A 82 6.11 -9.04 -5.55
N THR A 83 5.75 -10.22 -5.05
CA THR A 83 5.25 -11.35 -5.85
C THR A 83 3.82 -11.68 -5.41
N PRO A 84 3.06 -12.46 -6.21
CA PRO A 84 1.73 -12.90 -5.80
C PRO A 84 1.70 -13.67 -4.47
N LEU A 85 2.81 -14.28 -4.05
CA LEU A 85 2.90 -14.91 -2.74
C LEU A 85 3.08 -13.87 -1.64
N THR A 86 3.98 -12.90 -1.84
CA THR A 86 4.22 -11.79 -0.90
C THR A 86 2.95 -10.95 -0.70
N ASP A 87 2.16 -10.71 -1.75
CA ASP A 87 0.88 -9.99 -1.65
C ASP A 87 -0.14 -10.71 -0.77
N ARG A 88 -0.21 -12.05 -0.86
CA ARG A 88 -1.06 -12.86 0.03
C ARG A 88 -0.60 -12.82 1.48
N CYS A 89 0.71 -12.75 1.71
CA CYS A 89 1.25 -12.54 3.04
C CYS A 89 0.81 -11.18 3.60
N TYR A 90 0.87 -10.10 2.81
CA TYR A 90 0.38 -8.79 3.24
C TYR A 90 -1.11 -8.77 3.55
N MET A 91 -1.96 -9.42 2.72
CA MET A 91 -3.40 -9.54 3.02
C MET A 91 -3.65 -10.20 4.38
N THR A 92 -2.96 -11.31 4.64
CA THR A 92 -3.10 -12.05 5.90
C THR A 92 -2.63 -11.21 7.09
N LEU A 93 -1.48 -10.54 6.97
CA LEU A 93 -0.93 -9.69 8.03
C LEU A 93 -1.84 -8.50 8.33
N MET A 94 -2.29 -7.77 7.31
CA MET A 94 -3.21 -6.64 7.47
C MET A 94 -4.55 -7.07 8.09
N GLY A 95 -5.07 -8.23 7.66
CA GLY A 95 -6.27 -8.83 8.24
C GLY A 95 -6.09 -9.18 9.72
N ALA A 96 -4.96 -9.79 10.09
CA ALA A 96 -4.66 -10.11 11.48
C ALA A 96 -4.53 -8.85 12.35
N MET A 97 -3.81 -7.83 11.86
CA MET A 97 -3.65 -6.56 12.55
C MET A 97 -4.99 -5.83 12.76
N HIS A 98 -5.89 -5.87 11.77
CA HIS A 98 -7.22 -5.27 11.89
C HIS A 98 -8.09 -5.96 12.96
N LEU A 99 -7.91 -7.27 13.15
CA LEU A 99 -8.65 -8.06 14.13
C LEU A 99 -8.08 -7.95 15.55
N ASN A 100 -7.05 -7.12 15.79
CA ASN A 100 -6.34 -7.00 17.07
C ASN A 100 -5.91 -8.36 17.66
N LEU A 101 -5.45 -9.27 16.79
CA LEU A 101 -4.77 -10.50 17.22
C LEU A 101 -3.30 -10.22 17.59
#